data_AF-A0A6B2GDK2-F1
#
_entry.id   AF-A0A6B2GDK2-F1
#
_cell.length_a   1.000
_cell.length_b   1.000
_cell.length_c   1.000
_cell.angle_alpha   90.00
_cell.angle_beta   90.00
_cell.angle_gamma   90.00
#
_symmetry.space_group_name_H-M   'P 1'
#
loop_
_entity.id
_entity.type
_entity.pdbx_description
1 polymer ?
#
loop_
_entity_poly.entity_id
_entity_poly.type
_entity_poly.pdbx_seq_one_letter_code
_entity_poly.pdbx_strand_id
1 'polypeptide(L)'
;MDKVSLTFDMPSNFTIDEKGTWDVRILTSGSEKSLFTVDLCVTADGKRLTTYVIFRGNTLQKGKFPTNIVISANEKGTMDSAETQLWAEKIWNKRKNEFFVR
;
A
#
# COMPACT_ATOMS: atom_id res chain seq x y z
N MET A 1 -4.51 0.47 -14.48
CA MET A 1 -3.83 0.82 -13.23
C MET A 1 -4.79 1.67 -12.45
N ASP A 2 -4.97 1.37 -11.18
CA ASP A 2 -5.92 2.06 -10.31
C ASP A 2 -5.27 2.41 -8.97
N LYS A 3 -5.68 3.54 -8.39
CA LYS A 3 -5.11 4.10 -7.16
C LYS A 3 -6.13 4.07 -6.04
N VAL A 4 -5.73 3.60 -4.87
CA VAL A 4 -6.59 3.50 -3.70
C VAL A 4 -5.88 4.07 -2.48
N SER A 5 -6.53 5.00 -1.77
CA SER A 5 -6.05 5.48 -0.47
C SER A 5 -6.46 4.51 0.64
N LEU A 6 -5.50 4.06 1.44
CA LEU A 6 -5.71 3.16 2.58
C LEU A 6 -5.31 3.83 3.89
N THR A 7 -6.01 3.50 4.96
CA THR A 7 -5.67 3.86 6.34
C THR A 7 -4.74 2.80 6.96
N PHE A 8 -3.90 3.22 7.91
CA PHE A 8 -3.08 2.26 8.68
C PHE A 8 -3.92 1.43 9.65
N ASP A 9 -4.89 2.06 10.31
CA ASP A 9 -5.85 1.39 11.16
C ASP A 9 -7.15 1.16 10.38
N MET A 10 -7.62 -0.09 10.37
CA MET A 10 -8.93 -0.47 9.83
C MET A 10 -9.66 -1.30 10.88
N PRO A 11 -10.11 -0.69 12.00
CA PRO A 11 -10.86 -1.40 13.02
C PRO A 11 -12.17 -1.92 12.44
N SER A 12 -12.62 -3.07 12.95
CA SER A 12 -13.92 -3.63 12.57
C SER A 12 -15.06 -2.77 13.09
N ASN A 13 -16.20 -2.77 12.38
CA ASN A 13 -17.40 -2.02 12.78
C ASN A 13 -18.08 -2.56 14.05
N PHE A 14 -17.65 -3.71 14.54
CA PHE A 14 -18.10 -4.31 15.79
C PHE A 14 -16.92 -4.96 16.50
N THR A 15 -16.99 -4.99 17.82
CA THR A 15 -16.04 -5.69 18.68
C THR A 15 -16.85 -6.62 19.58
N ILE A 16 -16.35 -7.83 19.82
CA ILE A 16 -17.02 -8.84 20.66
C ILE A 16 -16.18 -9.04 21.91
N ASP A 17 -16.85 -9.09 23.05
CA ASP A 17 -16.25 -9.34 24.36
C ASP A 17 -17.16 -10.28 25.18
N GLU A 18 -16.65 -10.77 26.31
CA GLU A 18 -17.38 -11.62 27.23
C GLU A 18 -18.61 -10.91 27.81
N LYS A 19 -19.68 -11.69 28.00
CA LYS A 19 -20.94 -11.18 28.53
C LYS A 19 -20.74 -10.75 29.99
N GLY A 20 -20.96 -9.48 30.28
CA GLY A 20 -20.79 -8.90 31.62
C GLY A 20 -19.57 -7.97 31.73
N THR A 21 -18.76 -7.86 30.67
CA THR A 21 -17.68 -6.88 30.61
C THR A 21 -18.25 -5.46 30.55
N TRP A 22 -17.67 -4.56 31.35
CA TRP A 22 -18.12 -3.16 31.49
C TRP A 22 -17.60 -2.24 30.39
N ASP A 23 -16.44 -2.55 29.81
CA ASP A 23 -15.75 -1.74 28.79
C ASP A 23 -15.01 -2.65 27.82
N VAL A 24 -15.17 -2.36 26.53
CA VAL A 24 -14.51 -3.09 25.44
C VAL A 24 -13.43 -2.19 24.87
N ARG A 25 -12.17 -2.46 25.24
CA ARG A 25 -11.03 -1.63 24.84
C ARG A 25 -10.59 -1.94 23.42
N ILE A 26 -10.70 -0.96 22.55
CA ILE A 26 -10.17 -1.02 21.19
C ILE A 26 -8.78 -0.37 21.18
N LEU A 27 -7.76 -1.18 20.91
CA LEU A 27 -6.39 -0.68 20.73
C LEU A 27 -6.21 -0.30 19.26
N THR A 28 -6.09 1.01 19.00
CA THR A 28 -5.65 1.53 17.69
C THR A 28 -4.19 1.97 17.77
N SER A 29 -3.54 2.16 16.62
CA SER A 29 -2.15 2.64 16.59
C SER A 29 -2.02 4.15 16.86
N GLY A 30 -3.14 4.86 17.05
CA GLY A 30 -3.18 6.32 17.17
C GLY A 30 -2.91 7.07 15.86
N SER A 31 -2.85 6.34 14.73
CA SER A 31 -2.52 6.87 13.41
C SER A 31 -3.68 6.72 12.41
N GLU A 32 -4.91 6.80 12.91
CA GLU A 32 -6.16 6.59 12.17
C GLU A 32 -6.35 7.57 11.01
N LYS A 33 -5.81 8.79 11.14
CA LYS A 33 -5.87 9.83 10.09
C LYS A 33 -4.76 9.73 9.06
N SER A 34 -3.74 8.90 9.31
CA SER A 34 -2.66 8.71 8.37
C SER A 34 -3.13 7.80 7.25
N LEU A 35 -2.93 8.27 6.03
CA LEU A 35 -3.29 7.57 4.81
C LEU A 35 -2.03 7.32 4.00
N PHE A 36 -2.04 6.23 3.24
CA PHE A 36 -1.06 5.95 2.21
C PHE A 36 -1.78 5.54 0.93
N THR A 37 -1.17 5.82 -0.22
CA THR A 37 -1.75 5.45 -1.51
C THR A 37 -1.16 4.13 -1.96
N VAL A 38 -2.02 3.23 -2.42
CA VAL A 38 -1.64 1.98 -3.06
C VAL A 38 -2.05 2.03 -4.52
N ASP A 39 -1.09 1.71 -5.37
CA ASP A 39 -1.23 1.67 -6.82
C ASP A 39 -1.17 0.23 -7.29
N LEU A 40 -2.28 -0.23 -7.88
CA LEU A 40 -2.47 -1.61 -8.32
C LEU A 40 -2.61 -1.66 -9.83
N CYS A 41 -1.99 -2.67 -10.44
CA CYS A 41 -2.08 -2.88 -11.87
C CYS A 41 -2.17 -4.37 -12.19
N VAL A 42 -3.11 -4.69 -13.08
CA VAL A 42 -3.33 -6.04 -13.61
C VAL A 42 -3.15 -5.97 -15.12
N THR A 43 -2.40 -6.91 -15.68
CA THR A 43 -2.21 -7.01 -17.14
C THR A 43 -3.45 -7.60 -17.81
N ALA A 44 -3.55 -7.46 -19.13
CA ALA A 44 -4.62 -8.09 -19.91
C ALA A 44 -4.68 -9.61 -19.72
N ASP A 45 -3.54 -10.25 -19.43
CA ASP A 45 -3.44 -11.69 -19.14
C ASP A 45 -3.89 -12.07 -17.71
N GLY A 46 -4.42 -11.12 -16.94
CA GLY A 46 -4.86 -11.33 -15.56
C GLY A 46 -3.73 -11.42 -14.53
N LYS A 47 -2.46 -11.22 -14.92
CA LYS A 47 -1.34 -11.22 -13.99
C LYS A 47 -1.32 -9.91 -13.20
N ARG A 48 -1.24 -10.04 -11.87
CA ARG A 48 -1.08 -8.89 -10.97
C ARG A 48 0.39 -8.47 -10.98
N LEU A 49 0.64 -7.21 -11.24
CA LEU A 49 1.99 -6.64 -11.09
C LEU A 49 2.28 -6.39 -9.61
N THR A 50 3.57 -6.25 -9.28
CA THR A 50 4.01 -5.88 -7.94
C THR A 50 3.29 -4.63 -7.45
N THR A 51 2.73 -4.69 -6.25
CA THR A 51 2.02 -3.58 -5.64
C THR A 51 2.97 -2.41 -5.40
N TYR A 52 2.51 -1.20 -5.74
CA TYR A 52 3.23 0.03 -5.49
C TYR A 52 2.59 0.78 -4.33
N VAL A 53 3.37 1.18 -3.34
CA VAL A 53 2.87 1.85 -2.13
C VAL A 53 3.60 3.17 -1.95
N ILE A 54 2.84 4.25 -1.80
CA ILE A 54 3.34 5.61 -1.64
C ILE A 54 2.94 6.12 -0.26
N PHE A 55 3.94 6.33 0.59
CA PHE A 55 3.74 6.98 1.88
C PHE A 55 3.75 8.49 1.74
N ARG A 56 2.89 9.17 2.52
CA ARG A 56 2.92 10.62 2.62
C ARG A 56 4.10 11.06 3.50
N GLY A 57 4.99 11.86 2.93
CA GLY A 57 6.14 12.46 3.61
C GLY A 57 7.40 12.47 2.74
N ASN A 58 8.39 13.24 3.15
CA ASN A 58 9.68 13.36 2.45
C ASN A 58 10.65 12.22 2.72
N THR A 59 10.35 11.36 3.70
CA THR A 59 11.26 10.31 4.13
C THR A 59 10.50 9.02 4.30
N LEU A 60 11.07 7.95 3.74
CA LEU A 60 10.58 6.61 3.96
C LEU A 60 10.74 6.24 5.43
N GLN A 61 9.67 5.84 6.10
CA GLN A 61 9.75 5.36 7.48
C GLN A 61 10.61 4.08 7.52
N LYS A 62 11.45 3.96 8.55
CA LYS A 62 12.28 2.76 8.74
C LYS A 62 11.40 1.63 9.24
N GLY A 63 11.37 0.51 8.53
CA GLY A 63 10.54 -0.64 8.89
C GLY A 63 10.92 -1.90 8.12
N LYS A 64 10.39 -3.04 8.58
CA LYS A 64 10.44 -4.28 7.81
C LYS A 64 9.26 -4.29 6.86
N PHE A 65 9.54 -4.27 5.56
CA PHE A 65 8.53 -4.28 4.53
C PHE A 65 8.46 -5.65 3.84
N PRO A 66 7.28 -6.07 3.36
CA PRO A 66 7.15 -7.29 2.57
C PRO A 66 7.99 -7.21 1.29
N THR A 67 8.62 -8.32 0.90
CA THR A 67 9.55 -8.38 -0.25
C THR A 67 8.87 -8.13 -1.60
N ASN A 68 7.56 -8.43 -1.72
CA ASN A 68 6.80 -8.34 -2.97
C ASN A 68 6.07 -6.99 -3.14
N ILE A 69 6.60 -5.92 -2.54
CA ILE A 69 6.00 -4.59 -2.63
C ILE A 69 7.12 -3.59 -2.94
N VAL A 70 6.85 -2.66 -3.83
CA VAL A 70 7.72 -1.51 -4.08
C VAL A 70 7.16 -0.32 -3.33
N ILE A 71 8.01 0.35 -2.57
CA ILE A 71 7.62 1.44 -1.68
C ILE A 71 8.37 2.71 -2.06
N SER A 72 7.65 3.82 -2.09
CA SER A 72 8.17 5.18 -2.21
C SER A 72 7.53 6.09 -1.17
N ALA A 73 8.05 7.32 -1.07
CA ALA A 73 7.48 8.36 -0.24
C ALA A 73 7.63 9.71 -0.94
N ASN A 74 6.56 10.49 -0.97
CA ASN A 74 6.57 11.87 -1.44
C ASN A 74 5.67 12.77 -0.58
N GLU A 75 5.84 14.10 -0.66
CA GLU A 75 5.11 15.06 0.19
C GLU A 75 3.59 14.92 0.13
N LYS A 76 3.07 14.59 -1.06
CA LYS A 76 1.64 14.46 -1.29
C LYS A 76 1.08 13.11 -0.86
N GLY A 77 1.92 12.07 -0.80
CA GLY A 77 1.53 10.68 -0.53
C GLY A 77 0.69 10.07 -1.63
N THR A 78 0.88 10.49 -2.89
CA THR A 78 0.09 10.03 -4.03
C THR A 78 0.94 10.04 -5.31
N MET A 79 0.46 9.39 -6.37
CA MET A 79 1.23 9.26 -7.60
C MET A 79 1.25 10.59 -8.39
N ASP A 80 2.46 11.12 -8.55
CA ASP A 80 2.82 12.24 -9.43
C ASP A 80 3.60 11.76 -10.67
N SER A 81 4.11 12.70 -11.48
CA SER A 81 4.87 12.38 -12.69
C SER A 81 6.16 11.62 -12.40
N ALA A 82 6.88 11.98 -11.33
CA ALA A 82 8.13 11.34 -10.95
C ALA A 82 7.89 9.92 -10.39
N GLU A 83 6.87 9.76 -9.55
CA GLU A 83 6.40 8.48 -9.04
C GLU A 83 5.93 7.55 -10.18
N THR A 84 5.31 8.10 -11.22
CA THR A 84 4.89 7.34 -12.40
C THR A 84 6.10 6.80 -13.18
N GLN A 85 7.17 7.60 -13.31
CA GLN A 85 8.42 7.15 -13.93
C GLN A 85 9.09 6.06 -13.08
N LEU A 86 9.17 6.26 -11.77
CA LEU A 86 9.73 5.28 -10.83
C LEU A 86 8.96 3.95 -10.87
N TRP A 87 7.63 4.02 -10.92
CA TRP A 87 6.74 2.87 -11.08
C TRP A 87 7.03 2.14 -12.39
N ALA A 88 7.15 2.87 -13.50
CA ALA A 88 7.41 2.28 -14.81
C ALA A 88 8.76 1.55 -14.84
N GLU A 89 9.79 2.13 -14.25
CA GLU A 89 11.12 1.52 -14.16
C GLU A 89 11.16 0.29 -13.27
N LYS A 90 10.61 0.39 -12.05
CA LYS A 90 10.71 -0.67 -11.05
C LYS A 90 9.76 -1.83 -11.27
N ILE A 91 8.59 -1.57 -11.89
CA ILE A 91 7.51 -2.56 -12.02
C ILE A 91 7.27 -2.89 -13.48
N TRP A 92 6.87 -1.90 -14.30
CA TRP A 92 6.41 -2.15 -15.67
C TRP A 92 7.51 -2.73 -16.58
N ASN A 93 8.69 -2.12 -16.55
CA ASN A 93 9.82 -2.52 -17.38
C ASN A 93 10.40 -3.87 -16.93
N LYS A 94 10.42 -4.15 -15.63
CA LYS A 94 10.84 -5.46 -15.10
C LYS A 94 9.95 -6.61 -15.58
N ARG A 95 8.64 -6.37 -15.79
CA ARG A 95 7.73 -7.39 -16.31
C ARG A 95 8.20 -7.98 -17.64
N LYS A 96 8.83 -7.18 -18.53
CA LYS A 96 9.20 -7.63 -19.88
C LYS A 96 10.20 -8.79 -19.84
N ASN A 97 11.00 -8.86 -18.78
CA ASN A 97 11.97 -9.94 -18.58
C ASN A 97 11.31 -11.26 -18.15
N GLU A 98 10.04 -11.25 -17.75
CA GLU A 98 9.28 -12.46 -17.41
C GLU A 98 8.52 -13.04 -18.63
N PHE A 99 8.37 -12.26 -19.71
CA PHE A 99 7.62 -12.67 -20.91
C PHE A 99 8.40 -13.61 -21.84
N PHE A 100 9.74 -13.61 -21.77
CA PHE A 100 10.62 -14.42 -22.64
C PHE A 100 11.09 -15.73 -21.99
N VAL A 101 10.57 -16.09 -20.81
CA VAL A 101 10.80 -17.41 -20.21
C VAL A 101 9.61 -18.29 -20.56
N ARG A 102 9.54 -18.77 -21.80
CA ARG A 102 8.65 -19.85 -22.20
C ARG A 102 9.26 -20.66 -23.32
#